data_AF-W9S9N1-F1
#
_entry.id   AF-W9S9N1-F1
#
_cell.length_a   1.000
_cell.length_b   1.000
_cell.length_c   1.000
_cell.angle_alpha   90.00
_cell.angle_beta   90.00
_cell.angle_gamma   90.00
#
_symmetry.space_group_name_H-M   'P 1'
#
loop_
_entity.id
_entity.type
_entity.pdbx_description
1 polymer ?
#
loop_
_entity_poly.entity_id
_entity_poly.type
_entity_poly.pdbx_seq_one_letter_code
_entity_poly.pdbx_strand_id
1 'polypeptide(L)'
;MAQGLLELQDPSDDQCLEDVGSGYFVELLGRSFFQEVKVDRWGAVESCKMHDLMHDLAIEVAGTECAIVSLNSGGNIGKDTRHVSFDFNINSPKKISSSLVQTRKIRTVLLLDQGYNKWGKSTSNALRSNVKFTCTLDLNCSGITILPKSIGSFKHLRYLDLSDNNFKMLPNSIVNLVNLQTLRLNGCSRLRELPKDLKKLVNLKHLFYLKVI
;
A
#
# COMPACT_ATOMS: atom_id res chain seq x y z
N MET A 1 -10.55 -0.97 -3.96
CA MET A 1 -10.74 0.50 -3.84
C MET A 1 -9.65 1.34 -4.51
N ALA A 2 -8.39 1.29 -4.03
CA ALA A 2 -7.36 2.25 -4.44
C ALA A 2 -7.00 2.28 -5.94
N GLN A 3 -7.21 1.17 -6.67
CA GLN A 3 -6.94 1.08 -8.11
C GLN A 3 -8.14 1.45 -9.00
N GLY A 4 -9.30 1.80 -8.41
CA GLY A 4 -10.50 2.13 -9.18
C GLY A 4 -11.22 0.95 -9.82
N LEU A 5 -10.96 -0.28 -9.35
CA LEU A 5 -11.60 -1.51 -9.85
C LEU A 5 -12.99 -1.78 -9.27
N LEU A 6 -13.43 -0.99 -8.29
CA LEU A 6 -14.75 -1.14 -7.68
C LEU A 6 -15.67 -0.12 -8.33
N GLU A 7 -16.77 -0.59 -8.89
CA GLU A 7 -17.78 0.21 -9.58
C GLU A 7 -19.07 0.15 -8.77
N LEU A 8 -19.68 1.31 -8.50
CA LEU A 8 -21.03 1.37 -7.96
C LEU A 8 -21.98 1.11 -9.13
N GLN A 9 -22.82 0.08 -9.02
CA GLN A 9 -23.75 -0.28 -10.09
C GLN A 9 -24.87 0.76 -10.25
N ASP A 10 -25.30 1.42 -9.16
CA ASP A 10 -26.30 2.47 -9.18
C ASP A 10 -25.95 3.60 -8.17
N PRO A 11 -25.90 4.89 -8.59
CA PRO A 11 -25.71 6.02 -7.68
C PRO A 11 -26.81 6.22 -6.62
N SER A 12 -27.96 5.55 -6.79
CA SER A 12 -29.09 5.56 -5.85
C SER A 12 -29.04 4.45 -4.81
N ASP A 13 -28.09 3.52 -4.94
CA ASP A 13 -27.88 2.46 -3.97
C ASP A 13 -27.03 3.00 -2.81
N ASP A 14 -27.49 2.78 -1.57
CA ASP A 14 -26.80 3.20 -0.33
C ASP A 14 -25.52 2.37 -0.07
N GLN A 15 -25.14 1.50 -1.00
CA GLN A 15 -24.04 0.58 -0.85
C GLN A 15 -22.68 1.30 -0.86
N CYS A 16 -21.90 1.11 0.21
CA CYS A 16 -20.56 1.68 0.27
C CYS A 16 -19.57 0.85 -0.57
N LEU A 17 -18.45 1.45 -0.97
CA LEU A 17 -17.44 0.77 -1.80
C LEU A 17 -16.80 -0.43 -1.10
N GLU A 18 -16.81 -0.41 0.23
CA GLU A 18 -16.35 -1.48 1.10
C GLU A 18 -17.25 -2.71 0.96
N ASP A 19 -18.57 -2.53 0.93
CA ASP A 19 -19.55 -3.60 0.71
C ASP A 19 -19.45 -4.17 -0.71
N VAL A 20 -19.29 -3.31 -1.73
CA VAL A 20 -19.06 -3.75 -3.12
C VAL A 20 -17.77 -4.59 -3.19
N GLY A 21 -16.69 -4.12 -2.57
CA GLY A 21 -15.43 -4.86 -2.52
C GLY A 21 -15.55 -6.20 -1.79
N SER A 22 -16.32 -6.25 -0.70
CA SER A 22 -16.65 -7.48 0.02
C SER A 22 -17.44 -8.45 -0.88
N GLY A 23 -18.43 -7.94 -1.63
CA GLY A 23 -19.21 -8.73 -2.57
C GLY A 23 -18.34 -9.41 -3.65
N TYR A 24 -17.42 -8.67 -4.26
CA TYR A 24 -16.45 -9.24 -5.21
C TYR A 24 -15.57 -10.30 -4.57
N PHE A 25 -15.12 -10.09 -3.33
CA PHE A 25 -14.33 -11.09 -2.61
C PHE A 25 -15.14 -12.37 -2.37
N VAL A 26 -16.39 -12.25 -1.92
CA VAL A 26 -17.29 -13.39 -1.69
C VAL A 26 -17.57 -14.14 -2.99
N GLU A 27 -17.74 -13.44 -4.11
CA GLU A 27 -17.89 -14.06 -5.42
C GLU A 27 -16.64 -14.88 -5.81
N LEU A 28 -15.45 -14.29 -5.67
CA LEU A 28 -14.19 -15.00 -5.94
C LEU A 28 -14.02 -16.23 -5.04
N LEU A 29 -14.38 -16.10 -3.76
CA LEU A 29 -14.39 -17.22 -2.82
C LEU A 29 -15.37 -18.32 -3.26
N GLY A 30 -16.58 -17.96 -3.68
CA GLY A 30 -17.58 -18.90 -4.19
C GLY A 30 -17.16 -19.61 -5.49
N ARG A 31 -16.27 -18.99 -6.26
CA ARG A 31 -15.63 -19.57 -7.46
C ARG A 31 -14.33 -20.33 -7.15
N SER A 32 -14.01 -20.54 -5.87
CA SER A 32 -12.80 -21.23 -5.40
C SER A 32 -11.47 -20.57 -5.83
N PHE A 33 -11.47 -19.26 -6.11
CA PHE A 33 -10.22 -18.51 -6.30
C PHE A 33 -9.39 -18.49 -5.02
N PHE A 34 -10.09 -18.39 -3.88
CA PHE A 34 -9.50 -18.37 -2.56
C PHE A 34 -9.95 -19.58 -1.73
N GLN A 35 -9.07 -20.03 -0.83
CA GLN A 35 -9.27 -21.10 0.13
C GLN A 35 -8.69 -20.72 1.49
N GLU A 36 -8.92 -21.55 2.51
CA GLU A 36 -8.36 -21.37 3.86
C GLU A 36 -8.66 -19.98 4.45
N VAL A 37 -9.88 -19.47 4.21
CA VAL A 37 -10.29 -18.15 4.68
C VAL A 37 -10.37 -18.18 6.20
N LYS A 38 -9.60 -17.30 6.84
CA LYS A 38 -9.67 -17.03 8.28
C LYS A 38 -10.41 -15.73 8.48
N VAL A 39 -11.37 -15.75 9.39
CA VAL A 39 -12.12 -14.58 9.81
C VAL A 39 -11.79 -14.24 11.25
N ASP A 40 -11.79 -12.96 11.56
CA ASP A 40 -11.63 -12.48 12.93
C ASP A 40 -12.93 -12.68 13.75
N ARG A 41 -12.89 -12.23 15.01
CA ARG A 41 -14.03 -12.33 15.93
C ARG A 41 -15.25 -11.50 15.52
N TRP A 42 -15.10 -10.58 14.56
CA TRP A 42 -16.16 -9.76 14.01
C TRP A 42 -16.64 -10.25 12.65
N GLY A 43 -16.10 -11.38 12.17
CA GLY A 43 -16.46 -11.97 10.88
C GLY A 43 -15.76 -11.32 9.69
N ALA A 44 -14.81 -10.40 9.91
CA ALA A 44 -14.03 -9.81 8.83
C ALA A 44 -12.92 -10.77 8.39
N VAL A 45 -12.70 -10.88 7.09
CA VAL A 45 -11.65 -11.74 6.53
C VAL A 45 -10.27 -11.20 6.92
N GLU A 46 -9.51 -11.99 7.68
CA GLU A 46 -8.16 -11.68 8.13
C GLU A 46 -7.11 -12.20 7.15
N SER A 47 -7.32 -13.40 6.60
CA SER A 47 -6.42 -13.99 5.61
C SER A 47 -7.13 -15.02 4.74
N CYS A 48 -6.57 -15.26 3.56
CA CYS A 48 -6.97 -16.32 2.66
C CYS A 48 -5.77 -16.76 1.83
N LYS A 49 -5.83 -17.95 1.23
CA LYS A 49 -4.82 -18.46 0.29
C LYS A 49 -5.42 -18.54 -1.10
N MET A 50 -4.68 -18.14 -2.12
CA MET A 50 -5.06 -18.39 -3.52
C MET A 50 -4.70 -19.82 -3.88
N HIS A 51 -5.60 -20.54 -4.56
CA HIS A 51 -5.31 -21.89 -5.05
C HIS A 51 -4.19 -21.87 -6.11
N ASP A 52 -3.30 -22.86 -6.13
CA ASP A 52 -2.09 -22.85 -6.98
C ASP A 52 -2.43 -22.71 -8.49
N LEU A 53 -3.43 -23.45 -9.00
CA LEU A 53 -3.91 -23.26 -10.39
C LEU A 53 -4.42 -21.85 -10.68
N MET A 54 -5.06 -21.21 -9.71
CA MET A 54 -5.58 -19.85 -9.87
C MET A 54 -4.45 -18.82 -9.77
N HIS A 55 -3.41 -19.15 -9.01
CA HIS A 55 -2.17 -18.39 -8.97
C HIS A 55 -1.44 -18.43 -10.31
N ASP A 56 -1.29 -19.61 -10.91
CA ASP A 56 -0.66 -19.76 -12.22
C ASP A 56 -1.42 -19.00 -13.31
N LEU A 57 -2.76 -19.13 -13.32
CA LEU A 57 -3.62 -18.36 -14.23
C LEU A 57 -3.49 -16.85 -13.99
N ALA A 58 -3.46 -16.41 -12.73
CA ALA A 58 -3.29 -15.00 -12.40
C ALA A 58 -1.93 -14.45 -12.87
N ILE A 59 -0.86 -15.25 -12.78
CA ILE A 59 0.46 -14.88 -13.33
C ILE A 59 0.38 -14.76 -14.85
N GLU A 60 -0.23 -15.72 -15.53
CA GLU A 60 -0.37 -15.71 -16.99
C GLU A 60 -1.15 -14.47 -17.48
N VAL A 61 -2.29 -14.18 -16.85
CA VAL A 61 -3.14 -13.04 -17.19
C VAL A 61 -2.48 -11.70 -16.85
N ALA A 62 -1.78 -11.62 -15.71
CA ALA A 62 -1.10 -10.39 -15.30
C ALA A 62 0.08 -10.03 -16.23
N GLY A 63 0.65 -11.01 -16.92
CA GLY A 63 1.76 -10.81 -17.86
C GLY A 63 2.91 -10.03 -17.23
N THR A 64 3.27 -8.89 -17.84
CA THR A 64 4.38 -8.02 -17.37
C THR A 64 3.93 -6.87 -16.47
N GLU A 65 2.63 -6.79 -16.15
CA GLU A 65 2.05 -5.68 -15.40
C GLU A 65 2.32 -5.78 -13.89
N CYS A 66 2.57 -7.00 -13.40
CA CYS A 66 2.90 -7.30 -12.02
C CYS A 66 4.34 -7.85 -11.91
N ALA A 67 5.09 -7.41 -10.91
CA ALA A 67 6.43 -7.93 -10.65
C ALA A 67 6.67 -8.14 -9.16
N ILE A 68 7.23 -9.30 -8.80
CA ILE A 68 7.83 -9.53 -7.49
C ILE A 68 9.33 -9.31 -7.63
N VAL A 69 9.86 -8.32 -6.93
CA VAL A 69 11.28 -7.97 -6.99
C VAL A 69 11.98 -8.55 -5.78
N SER A 70 12.76 -9.62 -6.03
CA SER A 70 13.77 -10.07 -5.08
C SER A 70 15.07 -9.29 -5.29
N LEU A 71 15.53 -8.60 -4.25
CA LEU A 71 16.74 -7.79 -4.33
C LEU A 71 18.01 -8.63 -4.24
N ASN A 72 17.93 -9.91 -3.87
CA ASN A 72 19.08 -10.81 -3.84
C ASN A 72 19.45 -11.32 -5.24
N SER A 73 18.46 -11.57 -6.10
CA SER A 73 18.66 -12.14 -7.45
C SER A 73 18.80 -11.09 -8.55
N GLY A 74 18.82 -9.80 -8.20
CA GLY A 74 18.94 -8.72 -9.18
C GLY A 74 17.65 -8.47 -9.97
N GLY A 75 16.49 -8.72 -9.36
CA GLY A 75 15.19 -8.49 -10.00
C GLY A 75 15.07 -7.11 -10.63
N ASN A 76 14.79 -7.07 -11.93
CA ASN A 76 14.59 -5.84 -12.68
C ASN A 76 13.11 -5.57 -12.86
N ILE A 77 12.71 -4.30 -12.81
CA ILE A 77 11.31 -3.90 -13.02
C ILE A 77 11.12 -3.62 -14.51
N GLY A 78 10.17 -4.30 -15.14
CA GLY A 78 9.82 -4.09 -16.54
C GLY A 78 9.27 -2.68 -16.79
N LYS A 79 9.42 -2.17 -18.02
CA LYS A 79 8.93 -0.84 -18.39
C LYS A 79 7.40 -0.69 -18.28
N ASP A 80 6.68 -1.81 -18.47
CA ASP A 80 5.22 -1.86 -18.44
C ASP A 80 4.63 -2.27 -17.09
N THR A 81 5.50 -2.58 -16.11
CA THR A 81 5.07 -2.93 -14.76
C THR A 81 4.31 -1.77 -14.12
N ARG A 82 3.14 -2.09 -13.57
CA ARG A 82 2.25 -1.18 -12.85
C ARG A 82 2.15 -1.52 -11.37
N HIS A 83 2.35 -2.78 -11.01
CA HIS A 83 2.23 -3.28 -9.65
C HIS A 83 3.52 -3.99 -9.26
N VAL A 84 4.17 -3.53 -8.21
CA VAL A 84 5.41 -4.14 -7.72
C VAL A 84 5.29 -4.48 -6.25
N SER A 85 5.75 -5.67 -5.89
CA SER A 85 6.00 -6.05 -4.50
C SER A 85 7.48 -6.39 -4.32
N PHE A 86 8.05 -6.05 -3.17
CA PHE A 86 9.42 -6.40 -2.83
C PHE A 86 9.47 -7.54 -1.81
N ASP A 87 10.37 -8.49 -2.01
CA ASP A 87 10.57 -9.62 -1.09
C ASP A 87 11.44 -9.25 0.14
N PHE A 88 11.46 -10.17 1.11
CA PHE A 88 11.89 -9.99 2.50
C PHE A 88 13.41 -9.89 2.75
N ASN A 89 14.22 -9.42 1.82
CA ASN A 89 15.67 -9.31 2.04
C ASN A 89 16.26 -7.97 1.59
N ILE A 90 15.64 -6.88 2.02
CA ILE A 90 16.10 -5.53 1.70
C ILE A 90 17.25 -5.16 2.65
N ASN A 91 18.46 -5.61 2.31
CA ASN A 91 19.68 -5.13 2.96
C ASN A 91 20.05 -3.68 2.55
N SER A 92 19.34 -3.08 1.59
CA SER A 92 19.60 -1.69 1.16
C SER A 92 18.41 -0.98 0.46
N PRO A 93 17.74 -0.02 1.12
CA PRO A 93 16.96 1.09 0.56
C PRO A 93 17.35 1.63 -0.83
N LYS A 94 18.66 1.69 -1.11
CA LYS A 94 19.18 2.33 -2.32
C LYS A 94 18.77 1.56 -3.58
N LYS A 95 18.64 0.23 -3.48
CA LYS A 95 18.34 -0.65 -4.62
C LYS A 95 16.88 -0.52 -5.07
N ILE A 96 15.95 -0.32 -4.14
CA ILE A 96 14.52 -0.07 -4.42
C ILE A 96 14.35 1.22 -5.23
N SER A 97 15.05 2.27 -4.78
CA SER A 97 15.02 3.59 -5.41
C SER A 97 15.47 3.52 -6.86
N SER A 98 16.60 2.84 -7.13
CA SER A 98 17.14 2.70 -8.49
C SER A 98 16.22 1.89 -9.40
N SER A 99 15.55 0.86 -8.90
CA SER A 99 14.63 0.04 -9.70
C SER A 99 13.35 0.79 -10.04
N LEU A 100 12.78 1.55 -9.08
CA LEU A 100 11.53 2.31 -9.30
C LEU A 100 11.72 3.49 -10.26
N VAL A 101 12.91 4.11 -10.31
CA VAL A 101 13.22 5.27 -11.15
C VAL A 101 13.01 5.00 -12.65
N GLN A 102 13.17 3.75 -13.10
CA GLN A 102 13.10 3.38 -14.51
C GLN A 102 11.67 3.31 -15.06
N THR A 103 10.66 3.39 -14.19
CA THR A 103 9.26 3.12 -14.55
C THR A 103 8.38 4.34 -14.31
N ARG A 104 7.57 4.72 -15.29
CA ARG A 104 6.65 5.88 -15.20
C ARG A 104 5.19 5.48 -14.99
N LYS A 105 4.88 4.18 -15.00
CA LYS A 105 3.51 3.65 -14.96
C LYS A 105 3.12 3.01 -13.62
N ILE A 106 4.02 3.02 -12.62
CA ILE A 106 3.77 2.37 -11.34
C ILE A 106 2.57 3.01 -10.65
N ARG A 107 1.63 2.15 -10.27
CA ARG A 107 0.40 2.46 -9.54
C ARG A 107 0.39 1.85 -8.15
N THR A 108 1.09 0.73 -7.94
CA THR A 108 1.15 0.03 -6.65
C THR A 108 2.59 -0.30 -6.30
N VAL A 109 3.00 0.04 -5.09
CA VAL A 109 4.25 -0.41 -4.47
C VAL A 109 3.92 -1.06 -3.13
N LEU A 110 4.22 -2.35 -3.01
CA LEU A 110 4.03 -3.12 -1.78
C LEU A 110 5.39 -3.51 -1.18
N LEU A 111 5.62 -3.15 0.07
CA LEU A 111 6.73 -3.65 0.87
C LEU A 111 6.16 -4.70 1.82
N LEU A 112 6.24 -5.97 1.45
CA LEU A 112 5.72 -7.06 2.28
C LEU A 112 6.50 -7.12 3.61
N ASP A 113 5.78 -7.33 4.71
CA ASP A 113 6.21 -7.50 6.13
C ASP A 113 7.74 -7.56 6.41
N GLN A 114 8.35 -6.41 6.69
CA GLN A 114 9.80 -6.28 6.89
C GLN A 114 10.38 -6.96 8.15
N GLY A 115 9.60 -7.73 8.92
CA GLY A 115 10.07 -8.57 10.03
C GLY A 115 11.11 -7.91 10.94
N TYR A 116 10.73 -6.92 11.75
CA TYR A 116 11.57 -6.19 12.73
C TYR A 116 12.95 -5.68 12.25
N ASN A 117 13.27 -5.77 10.96
CA ASN A 117 14.56 -5.36 10.43
C ASN A 117 14.54 -3.85 10.23
N LYS A 118 15.22 -3.17 11.16
CA LYS A 118 15.33 -1.72 11.23
C LYS A 118 15.91 -1.17 9.94
N TRP A 119 15.05 -0.66 9.07
CA TRP A 119 15.48 0.25 8.02
C TRP A 119 16.14 1.46 8.69
N GLY A 120 17.47 1.53 8.64
CA GLY A 120 18.23 2.65 9.20
C GLY A 120 17.86 3.98 8.54
N LYS A 121 18.33 5.09 9.12
CA LYS A 121 18.17 6.54 8.78
C LYS A 121 18.03 7.00 7.29
N SER A 122 18.14 6.14 6.29
CA SER A 122 18.39 6.45 4.88
C SER A 122 17.17 6.38 3.94
N THR A 123 15.95 6.09 4.42
CA THR A 123 14.72 6.04 3.57
C THR A 123 14.33 7.38 2.94
N SER A 124 14.72 8.50 3.55
CA SER A 124 14.24 9.84 3.16
C SER A 124 14.58 10.20 1.71
N ASN A 125 15.61 9.57 1.13
CA ASN A 125 16.01 9.80 -0.26
C ASN A 125 15.38 8.83 -1.26
N ALA A 126 14.84 7.69 -0.82
CA ALA A 126 14.34 6.64 -1.70
C ALA A 126 13.02 7.02 -2.39
N LEU A 127 12.13 7.66 -1.63
CA LEU A 127 10.84 8.15 -2.09
C LEU A 127 10.94 9.49 -2.85
N ARG A 128 12.17 9.99 -3.09
CA ARG A 128 12.39 11.32 -3.68
C ARG A 128 12.13 11.37 -5.18
N SER A 129 12.04 10.24 -5.87
CA SER A 129 11.94 10.22 -7.33
C SER A 129 10.94 9.19 -7.87
N ASN A 130 10.00 9.69 -8.68
CA ASN A 130 9.35 9.00 -9.82
C ASN A 130 8.05 8.20 -9.69
N VAL A 131 7.32 8.24 -8.59
CA VAL A 131 6.02 7.56 -8.50
C VAL A 131 4.82 8.52 -8.51
N LYS A 132 4.83 9.50 -9.42
CA LYS A 132 3.76 10.50 -9.54
C LYS A 132 2.36 9.87 -9.66
N PHE A 133 2.27 8.69 -10.29
CA PHE A 133 1.02 7.99 -10.58
C PHE A 133 0.67 6.90 -9.58
N THR A 134 1.43 6.75 -8.50
CA THR A 134 1.14 5.73 -7.49
C THR A 134 -0.14 6.03 -6.75
N CYS A 135 -1.03 5.05 -6.76
CA CYS A 135 -2.32 5.04 -6.09
C CYS A 135 -2.27 4.26 -4.76
N THR A 136 -1.37 3.29 -4.64
CA THR A 136 -1.19 2.46 -3.45
C THR A 136 0.29 2.41 -3.06
N LEU A 137 0.59 2.86 -1.85
CA LEU A 137 1.94 2.81 -1.29
C LEU A 137 1.90 2.17 0.10
N ASP A 138 2.50 0.99 0.21
CA ASP A 138 2.71 0.32 1.48
C ASP A 138 4.16 0.50 1.94
N LEU A 139 4.32 1.13 3.10
CA LEU A 139 5.59 1.33 3.81
C LEU A 139 5.50 0.83 5.25
N ASN A 140 4.63 -0.14 5.52
CA ASN A 140 4.53 -0.77 6.84
C ASN A 140 5.89 -1.37 7.26
N CYS A 141 6.20 -1.34 8.56
CA CYS A 141 7.41 -1.92 9.17
C CYS A 141 8.72 -1.44 8.55
N SER A 142 8.71 -0.32 7.82
CA SER A 142 9.84 0.12 7.00
C SER A 142 10.86 0.98 7.77
N GLY A 143 10.91 0.86 9.10
CA GLY A 143 11.87 1.55 9.99
C GLY A 143 11.96 3.08 9.82
N ILE A 144 10.97 3.72 9.21
CA ILE A 144 10.99 5.14 8.85
C ILE A 144 11.02 5.97 10.14
N THR A 145 12.06 6.78 10.28
CA THR A 145 12.21 7.74 11.40
C THR A 145 11.86 9.17 10.99
N ILE A 146 11.93 9.47 9.69
CA ILE A 146 11.57 10.77 9.10
C ILE A 146 10.90 10.49 7.75
N LEU A 147 9.64 10.88 7.59
CA LEU A 147 8.93 10.83 6.32
C LEU A 147 9.21 12.12 5.52
N PRO A 148 9.70 12.04 4.26
CA PRO A 148 10.10 13.22 3.50
C PRO A 148 8.90 14.06 3.09
N LYS A 149 9.08 15.39 3.01
CA LYS A 149 8.04 16.33 2.56
C LYS A 149 7.54 16.03 1.13
N SER A 150 8.35 15.35 0.31
CA SER A 150 7.99 14.95 -1.06
C SER A 150 6.76 14.03 -1.14
N ILE A 151 6.38 13.36 -0.05
CA ILE A 151 5.16 12.52 0.00
C ILE A 151 3.92 13.30 -0.46
N GLY A 152 3.83 14.60 -0.13
CA GLY A 152 2.70 15.46 -0.53
C GLY A 152 2.59 15.75 -2.04
N SER A 153 3.56 15.30 -2.84
CA SER A 153 3.53 15.40 -4.31
C SER A 153 2.79 14.22 -4.97
N PHE A 154 2.44 13.18 -4.23
CA PHE A 154 1.84 11.94 -4.74
C PHE A 154 0.33 12.13 -4.91
N LYS A 155 -0.06 13.00 -5.85
CA LYS A 155 -1.46 13.47 -5.99
C LYS A 155 -2.47 12.36 -6.28
N HIS A 156 -2.04 11.26 -6.87
CA HIS A 156 -2.91 10.13 -7.19
C HIS A 156 -3.02 9.10 -6.05
N LEU A 157 -2.30 9.28 -4.95
CA LEU A 157 -2.27 8.33 -3.85
C LEU A 157 -3.64 8.25 -3.17
N ARG A 158 -4.21 7.04 -3.13
CA ARG A 158 -5.49 6.71 -2.49
C ARG A 158 -5.30 5.84 -1.24
N TYR A 159 -4.23 5.05 -1.18
CA TYR A 159 -3.90 4.23 -0.03
C TYR A 159 -2.45 4.46 0.39
N LEU A 160 -2.25 4.77 1.68
CA LEU A 160 -0.94 4.92 2.30
C LEU A 160 -0.89 4.15 3.62
N ASP A 161 -0.05 3.11 3.68
CA ASP A 161 0.28 2.44 4.93
C ASP A 161 1.65 2.89 5.44
N LEU A 162 1.65 3.43 6.65
CA LEU A 162 2.83 3.86 7.39
C LEU A 162 2.90 3.17 8.77
N SER A 163 2.12 2.12 8.99
CA SER A 163 2.05 1.40 10.26
C SER A 163 3.43 0.88 10.70
N ASP A 164 3.59 0.72 12.01
CA ASP A 164 4.78 0.12 12.63
C ASP A 164 6.12 0.82 12.29
N ASN A 165 6.04 2.13 12.04
CA ASN A 165 7.19 3.00 11.83
C ASN A 165 7.53 3.86 13.08
N ASN A 166 8.72 4.44 13.08
CA ASN A 166 9.33 5.09 14.25
C ASN A 166 9.45 6.62 14.13
N PHE A 167 8.68 7.26 13.25
CA PHE A 167 8.69 8.71 13.06
C PHE A 167 7.95 9.43 14.19
N LYS A 168 8.45 10.62 14.56
CA LYS A 168 7.86 11.42 15.64
C LYS A 168 6.70 12.30 15.18
N MET A 169 6.69 12.66 13.91
CA MET A 169 5.74 13.58 13.28
C MET A 169 5.58 13.22 11.81
N LEU A 170 4.40 13.47 11.28
CA LEU A 170 4.15 13.50 9.83
C LEU A 170 4.57 14.86 9.26
N PRO A 171 5.06 14.94 8.01
CA PRO A 171 5.36 16.21 7.36
C PRO A 171 4.05 16.98 7.10
N ASN A 172 4.08 18.31 7.25
CA ASN A 172 2.90 19.16 6.96
C ASN A 172 2.36 18.96 5.54
N SER A 173 3.19 18.53 4.59
CA SER A 173 2.77 18.25 3.22
C SER A 173 1.94 16.99 3.05
N ILE A 174 1.80 16.13 4.07
CA ILE A 174 0.92 14.96 4.02
C ILE A 174 -0.53 15.34 3.69
N VAL A 175 -0.97 16.52 4.14
CA VAL A 175 -2.31 17.07 3.90
C VAL A 175 -2.56 17.46 2.42
N ASN A 176 -1.51 17.43 1.60
CA ASN A 176 -1.60 17.71 0.17
C ASN A 176 -2.03 16.47 -0.65
N LEU A 177 -2.20 15.31 0.00
CA LEU A 177 -2.68 14.06 -0.57
C LEU A 177 -4.21 14.08 -0.70
N VAL A 178 -4.75 15.00 -1.50
CA VAL A 178 -6.19 15.29 -1.56
C VAL A 178 -7.05 14.10 -2.02
N ASN A 179 -6.48 13.11 -2.70
CA ASN A 179 -7.16 11.89 -3.15
C ASN A 179 -6.99 10.71 -2.19
N LEU A 180 -6.33 10.89 -1.04
CA LEU A 180 -6.08 9.82 -0.09
C LEU A 180 -7.40 9.37 0.53
N GLN A 181 -7.70 8.07 0.44
CA GLN A 181 -8.90 7.44 0.98
C GLN A 181 -8.61 6.66 2.25
N THR A 182 -7.41 6.07 2.35
CA THR A 182 -6.98 5.29 3.51
C THR A 182 -5.59 5.72 3.96
N LEU A 183 -5.46 6.05 5.24
CA LEU A 183 -4.20 6.30 5.93
C LEU A 183 -4.08 5.37 7.15
N ARG A 184 -3.04 4.54 7.16
CA ARG A 184 -2.74 3.65 8.30
C ARG A 184 -1.50 4.10 9.04
N LEU A 185 -1.63 4.24 10.36
CA LEU A 185 -0.63 4.72 11.32
C LEU A 185 -0.61 3.86 12.59
N ASN A 186 -1.18 2.65 12.54
CA ASN A 186 -1.20 1.74 13.69
C ASN A 186 0.24 1.36 14.08
N GLY A 187 0.50 1.15 15.38
CA GLY A 187 1.84 0.75 15.84
C GLY A 187 2.91 1.85 15.76
N CYS A 188 2.58 3.06 15.29
CA CYS A 188 3.48 4.23 15.30
C CYS A 188 3.66 4.82 16.70
N SER A 189 4.26 4.07 17.63
CA SER A 189 4.38 4.41 19.06
C SER A 189 5.06 5.75 19.37
N ARG A 190 5.88 6.27 18.44
CA ARG A 190 6.62 7.54 18.60
C ARG A 190 5.89 8.75 18.03
N LEU A 191 4.79 8.55 17.29
CA LEU A 191 4.03 9.63 16.66
C LEU A 191 3.31 10.46 17.72
N ARG A 192 3.75 11.70 17.91
CA ARG A 192 3.28 12.57 18.99
C ARG A 192 1.89 13.15 18.71
N GLU A 193 1.71 13.63 17.48
CA GLU A 193 0.50 14.32 17.03
C GLU A 193 0.28 14.10 15.53
N LEU A 194 -0.98 14.21 15.13
CA LEU A 194 -1.36 14.31 13.72
C LEU A 194 -1.27 15.79 13.26
N PRO A 195 -1.03 16.06 11.97
CA PRO A 195 -1.00 17.42 11.44
C PRO A 195 -2.31 18.18 11.73
N LYS A 196 -2.20 19.44 12.16
CA LYS A 196 -3.36 20.29 12.52
C LYS A 196 -4.41 20.42 11.40
N ASP A 197 -3.98 20.38 10.15
CA ASP A 197 -4.82 20.53 8.97
C ASP A 197 -5.26 19.20 8.34
N LEU A 198 -5.38 18.12 9.11
CA LEU A 198 -5.76 16.81 8.58
C LEU A 198 -7.10 16.83 7.81
N LYS A 199 -8.00 17.75 8.18
CA LYS A 199 -9.26 18.04 7.48
C LYS A 199 -9.10 18.39 5.98
N LYS A 200 -7.90 18.76 5.52
CA LYS A 200 -7.62 19.01 4.09
C LYS A 200 -7.55 17.71 3.27
N LEU A 201 -7.46 16.54 3.93
CA LEU A 201 -7.61 15.23 3.29
C LEU A 201 -9.10 14.95 3.03
N VAL A 202 -9.72 15.73 2.15
CA VAL A 202 -11.17 15.77 1.94
C VAL A 202 -11.79 14.45 1.47
N ASN A 203 -10.98 13.55 0.89
CA ASN A 203 -11.42 12.23 0.44
C ASN A 203 -11.06 11.10 1.41
N LEU A 204 -10.49 11.41 2.58
CA LEU A 204 -10.08 10.40 3.55
C LEU A 204 -11.32 9.77 4.19
N LYS A 205 -11.47 8.47 3.99
CA LYS A 205 -12.55 7.66 4.55
C LYS A 205 -12.08 6.89 5.79
N HIS A 206 -10.85 6.38 5.73
CA HIS A 206 -10.30 5.50 6.75
C HIS A 206 -9.01 6.06 7.32
N LEU A 207 -9.03 6.36 8.61
CA LEU A 207 -7.85 6.71 9.39
C LEU A 207 -7.66 5.67 10.49
N PHE A 208 -6.65 4.82 10.33
CA PHE A 208 -6.28 3.86 11.37
C PHE A 208 -5.15 4.46 12.20
N TYR A 209 -5.48 4.93 13.40
CA TYR A 209 -4.54 5.51 14.35
C TYR A 209 -4.94 5.09 15.76
N LEU A 210 -4.07 4.33 16.43
CA LEU A 210 -4.22 3.97 17.83
C LEU A 210 -3.09 4.59 18.63
N LYS A 211 -3.44 5.54 19.51
CA LYS A 211 -2.54 6.06 20.53
C LYS A 211 -2.76 5.26 21.81
N VAL A 212 -1.87 4.32 22.11
CA VAL A 212 -1.86 3.69 23.43
C VAL A 212 -1.35 4.76 24.41
N ILE A 213 -2.23 5.23 25.28
CA ILE A 213 -1.95 6.22 26.34
C ILE A 213 -1.24 5.52 27.48
#